data_AF-A0A0R2TPA0-F1
#
_entry.id   AF-A0A0R2TPA0-F1
#
_cell.length_a   1.000
_cell.length_b   1.000
_cell.length_c   1.000
_cell.angle_alpha   90.00
_cell.angle_beta   90.00
_cell.angle_gamma   90.00
#
_symmetry.space_group_name_H-M   'P 1'
#
loop_
_entity.id
_entity.type
_entity.pdbx_description
1 polymer ?
#
loop_
_entity_poly.entity_id
_entity_poly.type
_entity_poly.pdbx_seq_one_letter_code
_entity_poly.pdbx_strand_id
1 'polypeptide(L)'
;MIFDTRKLISLVMIALFAGAIYFSQGLPSSAAFMPMLVSVPGLILCLFQFALDFKTTPEAAAKTVPEAKDATQKSEFTMIVWLIVFSATILLFGFLVGGPILVIIFVRFASGDSWRNAAFAGLGTYAVLFSIFTWLLELQLYQGYILEKFL
;
A
#
# COMPACT_ATOMS: atom_id res chain seq x y z
N MET A 1 -9.13 -28.79 -13.91
CA MET A 1 -8.34 -28.49 -12.70
C MET A 1 -7.61 -27.19 -12.94
N ILE A 2 -8.31 -26.06 -12.82
CA ILE A 2 -7.73 -24.73 -13.08
C ILE A 2 -6.99 -24.31 -11.81
N PHE A 3 -5.73 -23.90 -11.96
CA PHE A 3 -4.91 -23.32 -10.91
C PHE A 3 -5.71 -22.31 -10.06
N ASP A 4 -5.63 -22.43 -8.72
CA ASP A 4 -6.21 -21.46 -7.80
C ASP A 4 -5.69 -20.06 -8.17
N THR A 5 -6.59 -19.15 -8.55
CA THR A 5 -6.27 -17.81 -9.05
C THR A 5 -5.33 -17.05 -8.11
N ARG A 6 -5.40 -17.31 -6.79
CA ARG A 6 -4.50 -16.71 -5.81
C ARG A 6 -3.06 -17.18 -5.97
N LYS A 7 -2.84 -18.47 -6.18
CA LYS A 7 -1.50 -19.04 -6.42
C LYS A 7 -0.90 -18.52 -7.73
N LEU A 8 -1.73 -18.33 -8.75
CA LEU A 8 -1.32 -17.73 -10.01
C LEU A 8 -0.88 -16.27 -9.83
N ILE A 9 -1.67 -15.45 -9.13
CA ILE A 9 -1.34 -14.04 -8.85
C ILE A 9 -0.04 -13.95 -8.03
N SER A 10 0.09 -14.74 -6.96
CA SER A 10 1.30 -14.79 -6.13
C SER A 10 2.53 -15.19 -6.96
N LEU A 11 2.41 -16.16 -7.88
CA LEU A 11 3.50 -16.60 -8.75
C LEU A 11 3.89 -15.53 -9.78
N VAL A 12 2.91 -14.82 -10.36
CA VAL A 12 3.16 -13.69 -11.28
C VAL A 12 3.87 -12.55 -10.55
N MET A 13 3.46 -12.21 -9.33
CA MET A 13 4.10 -11.16 -8.52
C MET A 13 5.54 -11.54 -8.15
N ILE A 14 5.79 -12.79 -7.76
CA ILE A 14 7.15 -13.31 -7.51
C ILE A 14 8.01 -13.15 -8.78
N ALA A 15 7.49 -13.57 -9.94
CA ALA A 15 8.21 -13.45 -11.21
C ALA A 15 8.52 -11.98 -11.56
N LEU A 16 7.57 -11.07 -11.30
CA LEU A 16 7.75 -9.63 -11.52
C LEU A 16 8.86 -9.06 -10.62
N PHE A 17 8.84 -9.32 -9.32
CA PHE A 17 9.86 -8.80 -8.40
C PHE A 17 11.23 -9.45 -8.62
N ALA A 18 11.27 -10.76 -8.87
CA ALA A 18 12.52 -11.45 -9.22
C ALA A 18 13.10 -10.92 -10.55
N GLY A 19 12.24 -10.69 -11.54
CA GLY A 19 12.61 -10.07 -12.80
C GLY A 19 13.15 -8.65 -12.61
N ALA A 20 12.50 -7.83 -11.79
CA ALA A 20 12.97 -6.48 -11.48
C ALA A 20 14.35 -6.49 -10.79
N ILE A 21 14.59 -7.41 -9.87
CA ILE A 21 15.92 -7.62 -9.26
C ILE A 21 16.94 -8.03 -10.33
N TYR A 22 16.58 -8.97 -11.20
CA TYR A 22 17.47 -9.43 -12.28
C TYR A 22 17.85 -8.29 -13.24
N PHE A 23 16.87 -7.54 -13.75
CA PHE A 23 17.11 -6.40 -14.63
C PHE A 23 17.88 -5.27 -13.95
N SER A 24 17.72 -5.09 -12.63
CA SER A 24 18.45 -4.07 -11.88
C SER A 24 19.97 -4.28 -11.87
N GLN A 25 20.44 -5.51 -12.07
CA GLN A 25 21.89 -5.80 -12.14
C GLN A 25 22.56 -5.21 -13.38
N GLY A 26 21.79 -4.93 -14.44
CA GLY A 26 22.30 -4.31 -15.68
C GLY A 26 22.28 -2.77 -15.65
N LEU A 27 21.78 -2.15 -14.58
CA LEU A 27 21.65 -0.70 -14.47
C LEU A 27 22.86 -0.08 -13.75
N PRO A 28 23.20 1.20 -14.04
CA PRO A 28 24.12 1.96 -13.21
C PRO A 28 23.66 1.98 -11.75
N SER A 29 24.61 2.00 -10.80
CA SER A 29 24.33 1.82 -9.37
C SER A 29 23.25 2.75 -8.81
N SER A 30 23.16 3.99 -9.30
CA SER A 30 22.11 4.95 -8.92
C SER A 30 20.71 4.58 -9.41
N ALA A 31 20.59 3.93 -10.58
CA ALA A 31 19.30 3.54 -11.16
C ALA A 31 18.83 2.16 -10.67
N ALA A 32 19.75 1.28 -10.27
CA ALA A 32 19.46 -0.04 -9.70
C ALA A 32 18.90 0.04 -8.27
N PHE A 33 19.20 1.13 -7.55
CA PHE A 33 18.82 1.32 -6.14
C PHE A 33 17.30 1.28 -5.95
N MET A 34 16.56 1.96 -6.81
CA MET A 34 15.09 2.05 -6.74
C MET A 34 14.42 0.68 -6.95
N PRO A 35 14.71 -0.07 -8.03
CA PRO A 35 14.23 -1.44 -8.20
C PRO A 35 14.65 -2.37 -7.06
N MET A 36 15.90 -2.35 -6.61
CA MET A 36 16.37 -3.25 -5.54
C MET A 36 15.64 -2.99 -4.23
N LEU A 37 15.53 -1.73 -3.82
CA LEU A 37 14.95 -1.39 -2.54
C LEU A 37 13.46 -1.72 -2.47
N VAL A 38 12.72 -1.59 -3.58
CA VAL A 38 11.31 -1.98 -3.64
C VAL A 38 11.14 -3.49 -3.85
N SER A 39 11.94 -4.10 -4.71
CA SER A 39 11.72 -5.48 -5.16
C SER A 39 12.20 -6.54 -4.17
N VAL A 40 13.23 -6.25 -3.37
CA VAL A 40 13.69 -7.18 -2.33
C VAL A 40 12.63 -7.41 -1.25
N PRO A 41 12.11 -6.38 -0.54
CA PRO A 41 11.03 -6.58 0.43
C PRO A 41 9.75 -7.08 -0.25
N GLY A 42 9.44 -6.61 -1.46
CA GLY A 42 8.30 -7.11 -2.24
C GLY A 42 8.39 -8.62 -2.51
N LEU A 43 9.56 -9.10 -2.95
CA LEU A 43 9.81 -10.53 -3.17
C LEU A 43 9.68 -11.32 -1.87
N ILE A 44 10.23 -10.81 -0.75
CA ILE A 44 10.12 -11.47 0.57
C ILE A 44 8.65 -11.63 0.98
N LEU A 45 7.85 -10.57 0.86
CA LEU A 45 6.43 -10.61 1.19
C LEU A 45 5.65 -11.56 0.28
N CYS A 46 5.92 -11.56 -1.03
CA CYS A 46 5.27 -12.47 -1.96
C CYS A 46 5.64 -13.93 -1.72
N LEU A 47 6.90 -14.21 -1.38
CA LEU A 47 7.33 -15.56 -0.99
C LEU A 47 6.64 -16.02 0.29
N PHE A 48 6.50 -15.12 1.27
CA PHE A 48 5.78 -15.40 2.50
C PHE A 48 4.28 -15.66 2.24
N GLN A 49 3.63 -14.82 1.43
CA GLN A 49 2.24 -15.00 1.02
C GLN A 49 2.04 -16.31 0.26
N PHE A 50 2.93 -16.63 -0.69
CA PHE A 50 2.88 -17.90 -1.42
C PHE A 50 3.03 -19.10 -0.48
N ALA A 51 3.92 -19.04 0.52
CA ALA A 51 4.05 -20.09 1.53
C ALA A 51 2.77 -20.24 2.38
N LEU A 52 2.10 -19.14 2.72
CA LEU A 52 0.82 -19.16 3.42
C LEU A 52 -0.32 -19.69 2.54
N ASP A 53 -0.36 -19.38 1.25
CA ASP A 53 -1.37 -19.87 0.30
C ASP A 53 -1.34 -21.40 0.12
N PHE A 54 -0.22 -22.06 0.48
CA PHE A 54 -0.14 -23.53 0.54
C PHE A 54 -0.67 -24.11 1.85
N LYS A 55 -0.60 -23.36 2.94
CA LYS A 55 -1.07 -23.78 4.28
C LYS A 55 -2.52 -23.41 4.56
N THR A 56 -3.05 -22.41 3.86
CA THR A 56 -4.35 -21.81 4.16
C THR A 56 -5.40 -22.36 3.20
N THR A 57 -6.35 -23.14 3.71
CA THR A 57 -7.55 -23.55 2.95
C THR A 57 -8.31 -22.30 2.49
N PRO A 58 -8.87 -22.26 1.26
CA PRO A 58 -9.53 -21.11 0.66
C PRO A 58 -10.47 -20.30 1.57
N GLU A 59 -11.11 -20.99 2.50
CA GLU A 59 -12.13 -20.51 3.41
C GLU A 59 -11.59 -19.66 4.57
N ALA A 60 -10.32 -19.82 4.97
CA ALA A 60 -9.72 -19.05 6.05
C ALA A 60 -9.19 -17.67 5.59
N ALA A 61 -8.72 -17.56 4.34
CA ALA A 61 -8.28 -16.29 3.75
C ALA A 61 -9.46 -15.39 3.31
N ALA A 62 -10.63 -15.98 3.02
CA ALA A 62 -11.85 -15.22 2.72
C ALA A 62 -12.48 -14.56 3.97
N LYS A 63 -12.08 -14.98 5.19
CA LYS A 63 -12.59 -14.44 6.46
C LYS A 63 -11.79 -13.27 7.03
N THR A 64 -10.60 -12.96 6.49
CA THR A 64 -9.70 -11.94 7.06
C THR A 64 -9.76 -10.59 6.35
N VAL A 65 -10.35 -10.52 5.16
CA VAL A 65 -10.93 -9.27 4.64
C VAL A 65 -12.39 -9.33 5.05
N PRO A 66 -12.97 -8.32 5.74
CA PRO A 66 -14.41 -8.23 5.82
C PRO A 66 -14.87 -8.20 4.36
N GLU A 67 -15.45 -9.30 3.87
CA GLU A 67 -16.31 -9.24 2.70
C GLU A 67 -17.24 -8.06 2.99
N ALA A 68 -17.11 -6.99 2.21
CA ALA A 68 -18.06 -5.90 2.19
C ALA A 68 -19.38 -6.46 1.66
N LYS A 69 -20.02 -7.31 2.47
CA LYS A 69 -21.42 -7.69 2.36
C LYS A 69 -22.16 -6.38 2.52
N ASP A 70 -22.94 -6.07 1.50
CA ASP A 70 -23.72 -4.83 1.30
C ASP A 70 -23.03 -3.70 0.51
N ALA A 71 -22.46 -4.03 -0.65
CA ALA A 71 -22.35 -3.08 -1.75
C ALA A 71 -23.73 -2.89 -2.47
N THR A 72 -24.76 -2.52 -1.74
CA THR A 72 -26.06 -2.09 -2.30
C THR A 72 -26.00 -0.60 -2.63
N GLN A 73 -25.48 -0.25 -3.82
CA GLN A 73 -25.55 1.07 -4.52
C GLN A 73 -24.99 2.32 -3.80
N LYS A 74 -25.15 2.46 -2.48
CA LYS A 74 -24.59 3.53 -1.63
C LYS A 74 -23.07 3.39 -1.43
N SER A 75 -22.55 2.17 -1.61
CA SER A 75 -21.11 1.88 -1.48
C SER A 75 -20.30 2.48 -2.63
N GLU A 76 -20.81 2.43 -3.87
CA GLU A 76 -20.10 2.95 -5.04
C GLU A 76 -19.85 4.47 -4.96
N PHE A 77 -20.90 5.24 -4.64
CA PHE A 77 -20.76 6.69 -4.47
C PHE A 77 -19.80 7.05 -3.33
N THR A 78 -19.84 6.29 -2.23
CA THR A 78 -18.93 6.47 -1.10
C THR A 78 -17.47 6.23 -1.50
N MET A 79 -17.20 5.21 -2.32
CA MET A 79 -15.87 4.95 -2.86
C MET A 79 -15.41 6.06 -3.81
N ILE A 80 -16.28 6.59 -4.66
CA ILE A 80 -15.97 7.71 -5.56
C ILE A 80 -15.62 8.97 -4.75
N VAL A 81 -16.43 9.30 -3.73
CA VAL A 81 -16.15 10.44 -2.84
C VAL A 81 -14.81 10.25 -2.14
N TRP A 82 -14.54 9.06 -1.62
CA TRP A 82 -13.24 8.76 -1.00
C TRP A 82 -12.08 8.87 -1.98
N LEU A 83 -12.24 8.43 -3.22
CA LEU A 83 -11.22 8.57 -4.26
C LEU A 83 -10.92 10.04 -4.56
N ILE A 84 -11.96 10.88 -4.64
CA ILE A 84 -11.80 12.33 -4.85
C ILE A 84 -11.12 12.97 -3.63
N VAL A 85 -11.60 12.67 -2.42
CA VAL A 85 -11.03 13.22 -1.17
C VAL A 85 -9.57 12.78 -1.00
N PHE A 86 -9.27 11.51 -1.28
CA PHE A 86 -7.91 10.98 -1.22
C PHE A 86 -7.01 11.72 -2.22
N SER A 87 -7.44 11.78 -3.48
CA SER A 87 -6.69 12.46 -4.54
C SER A 87 -6.45 13.93 -4.21
N ALA A 88 -7.51 14.66 -3.82
CA ALA A 88 -7.41 16.06 -3.46
C ALA A 88 -6.46 16.28 -2.27
N THR A 89 -6.55 15.46 -1.22
CA THR A 89 -5.72 15.62 -0.02
C THR A 89 -4.26 15.35 -0.32
N ILE A 90 -3.94 14.30 -1.09
CA ILE A 90 -2.56 14.03 -1.52
C ILE A 90 -2.03 15.12 -2.45
N LEU A 91 -2.86 15.65 -3.35
CA LEU A 91 -2.46 16.77 -4.22
C LEU A 91 -2.17 18.05 -3.43
N LEU A 92 -2.94 18.33 -2.38
CA LEU A 92 -2.79 19.54 -1.59
C LEU A 92 -1.67 19.44 -0.55
N PHE A 93 -1.58 18.31 0.17
CA PHE A 93 -0.73 18.14 1.35
C PHE A 93 0.38 17.08 1.17
N GLY A 94 0.48 16.48 -0.01
CA GLY A 94 1.49 15.49 -0.32
C GLY A 94 1.25 14.14 0.34
N PHE A 95 2.15 13.19 0.03
CA PHE A 95 2.04 11.83 0.58
C PHE A 95 2.42 11.77 2.06
N LEU A 96 3.43 12.52 2.49
CA LEU A 96 3.99 12.43 3.84
C LEU A 96 2.99 12.92 4.92
N VAL A 97 2.23 13.98 4.63
CA VAL A 97 1.25 14.56 5.57
C VAL A 97 -0.18 14.15 5.19
N GLY A 98 -0.53 14.20 3.91
CA GLY A 98 -1.87 13.84 3.44
C GLY A 98 -2.20 12.36 3.68
N GLY A 99 -1.25 11.45 3.48
CA GLY A 99 -1.44 10.01 3.69
C GLY A 99 -1.89 9.66 5.12
N PRO A 100 -1.12 10.04 6.16
CA PRO A 100 -1.51 9.81 7.56
C PRO A 100 -2.86 10.43 7.93
N ILE A 101 -3.14 11.66 7.48
CA ILE A 101 -4.41 12.33 7.73
C ILE A 101 -5.57 11.52 7.13
N LEU A 102 -5.44 11.09 5.88
CA LEU A 102 -6.45 10.27 5.22
C LEU A 102 -6.65 8.94 5.93
N VAL A 103 -5.59 8.28 6.40
CA VAL A 103 -5.69 7.03 7.17
C VAL A 103 -6.48 7.25 8.46
N ILE A 104 -6.20 8.34 9.20
CA ILE A 104 -6.95 8.67 10.43
C ILE A 104 -8.43 8.86 10.12
N ILE A 105 -8.74 9.69 9.11
CA ILE A 105 -10.13 9.98 8.72
C ILE A 105 -10.80 8.70 8.23
N PHE A 106 -10.12 7.87 7.44
CA PHE A 106 -10.67 6.64 6.90
C PHE A 106 -10.97 5.63 8.01
N VAL A 107 -10.02 5.35 8.89
CA VAL A 107 -10.22 4.42 10.02
C VAL A 107 -11.34 4.92 10.93
N ARG A 108 -11.43 6.23 11.16
CA ARG A 108 -12.46 6.80 12.03
C ARG A 108 -13.85 6.79 11.39
N PHE A 109 -13.98 7.19 10.13
CA PHE A 109 -15.28 7.44 9.50
C PHE A 109 -15.76 6.30 8.59
N ALA A 110 -14.85 5.63 7.89
CA ALA A 110 -15.19 4.50 7.02
C ALA A 110 -15.15 3.17 7.77
N SER A 111 -14.14 2.94 8.61
CA SER A 111 -14.03 1.70 9.39
C SER A 111 -14.82 1.73 10.71
N GLY A 112 -15.27 2.90 11.16
CA GLY A 112 -16.03 3.06 12.40
C GLY A 112 -15.26 2.74 13.68
N ASP A 113 -13.93 2.65 13.60
CA ASP A 113 -13.07 2.22 14.69
C ASP A 113 -12.79 3.37 15.69
N SER A 114 -12.23 3.02 16.85
CA SER A 114 -11.92 3.98 17.91
C SER A 114 -10.85 5.00 17.50
N TRP A 115 -10.95 6.22 18.05
CA TRP A 115 -9.98 7.31 17.81
C TRP A 115 -8.53 6.92 18.13
N ARG A 116 -8.34 6.00 19.08
CA ARG A 116 -7.01 5.48 19.44
C ARG A 116 -6.42 4.63 18.30
N ASN A 117 -7.22 3.77 17.68
CA ASN A 117 -6.80 2.95 16.55
C ASN A 117 -6.55 3.83 15.31
N ALA A 118 -7.41 4.82 15.07
CA ALA A 118 -7.21 5.78 13.98
C ALA A 118 -5.90 6.57 14.15
N ALA A 119 -5.65 7.10 15.36
CA ALA A 119 -4.41 7.81 15.67
C ALA A 119 -3.19 6.90 15.52
N PHE A 120 -3.23 5.68 16.06
CA PHE A 120 -2.13 4.73 15.95
C PHE A 120 -1.84 4.34 14.50
N ALA A 121 -2.89 4.09 13.71
CA ALA A 121 -2.77 3.80 12.28
C ALA A 121 -2.14 4.97 11.51
N GLY A 122 -2.62 6.19 11.73
CA GLY A 122 -2.05 7.38 11.10
C GLY A 122 -0.60 7.62 11.48
N LEU A 123 -0.26 7.51 12.76
CA LEU A 123 1.10 7.71 13.27
C LEU A 123 2.04 6.63 12.74
N GLY A 124 1.56 5.38 12.65
CA GLY A 124 2.26 4.27 12.01
C GLY A 124 2.49 4.52 10.52
N THR A 125 1.47 4.97 9.79
CA THR A 125 1.60 5.35 8.37
C THR A 125 2.64 6.45 8.18
N TYR A 126 2.61 7.50 9.01
CA TYR A 126 3.62 8.57 8.96
C TYR A 126 5.02 8.02 9.20
N ALA A 127 5.20 7.22 10.25
CA ALA A 127 6.50 6.64 10.60
C ALA A 127 7.05 5.77 9.46
N VAL A 128 6.22 4.94 8.83
CA VAL A 128 6.61 4.09 7.69
C VAL A 128 6.96 4.95 6.47
N LEU A 129 6.13 5.92 6.12
CA LEU A 129 6.40 6.81 4.98
C LEU A 129 7.70 7.60 5.18
N PHE A 130 7.88 8.20 6.34
CA PHE A 130 9.10 8.94 6.67
C PHE A 130 10.34 8.03 6.66
N SER A 131 10.28 6.90 7.37
CA SER A 131 11.45 6.04 7.55
C SER A 131 11.86 5.34 6.25
N ILE A 132 10.90 4.83 5.48
CA ILE A 132 11.20 4.10 4.25
C ILE A 132 11.51 5.06 3.12
N PHE A 133 10.67 6.07 2.89
CA PHE A 133 10.80 6.90 1.70
C PHE A 133 11.75 8.08 1.89
N THR A 134 11.74 8.75 3.04
CA THR A 134 12.62 9.90 3.27
C THR A 134 13.97 9.47 3.81
N TRP A 135 14.01 8.57 4.81
CA TRP A 135 15.27 8.21 5.47
C TRP A 135 16.03 7.06 4.79
N LEU A 136 15.34 5.98 4.40
CA LEU A 136 15.99 4.80 3.81
C LEU A 136 16.21 4.94 2.30
N LEU A 137 15.23 5.53 1.59
CA LEU A 137 15.25 5.71 0.14
C LEU A 137 15.79 7.07 -0.32
N GLU A 138 15.91 8.04 0.59
CA GLU A 138 16.22 9.44 0.27
C GLU A 138 15.37 10.02 -0.87
N LEU A 139 14.13 9.52 -1.02
CA LEU A 139 13.19 10.00 -2.03
C LEU A 139 12.49 11.25 -1.55
N GLN A 140 12.40 12.22 -2.46
CA GLN A 140 11.47 13.32 -2.30
C GLN A 140 10.06 12.82 -2.59
N LEU A 141 9.32 12.51 -1.53
CA LEU A 141 7.88 12.34 -1.68
C LEU A 141 7.28 13.67 -2.12
N TYR A 142 6.29 13.59 -3.01
CA TYR A 142 5.51 14.74 -3.40
C TYR A 142 4.94 15.44 -2.15
N GLN A 143 5.29 16.71 -1.97
CA GLN A 143 4.93 17.49 -0.78
C GLN A 143 3.54 18.13 -0.87
N GLY A 144 2.93 18.14 -2.05
CA GLY A 144 1.63 18.79 -2.25
C GLY A 144 1.77 20.27 -2.54
N TYR A 145 0.83 20.80 -3.31
CA TYR A 145 0.84 22.19 -3.77
C TYR A 145 0.83 23.22 -2.64
N ILE A 146 0.24 22.89 -1.49
CA ILE A 146 0.19 23.82 -0.35
C ILE A 146 1.54 23.83 0.36
N LEU A 147 2.08 22.66 0.70
CA LEU A 147 3.33 22.61 1.47
C LEU A 147 4.53 23.05 0.63
N GLU A 148 4.53 22.78 -0.69
CA GLU A 148 5.56 23.26 -1.61
C GLU A 148 5.66 24.80 -1.67
N LYS A 149 4.59 25.54 -1.34
CA LYS A 149 4.64 27.01 -1.26
C LYS A 149 5.19 27.54 0.05
N PHE A 150 5.27 26.71 1.10
CA PHE A 150 5.65 27.12 2.45
C PHE A 150 7.00 26.57 2.92
N LEU A 151 7.56 25.58 2.22
CA LEU A 151 8.86 24.94 2.48
C LEU A 151 9.86 25.27 1.36
#